data_AF-U2T234-F1
#
_entry.id   AF-U2T234-F1
#
_cell.length_a   1.000
_cell.length_b   1.000
_cell.length_c   1.000
_cell.angle_alpha   90.00
_cell.angle_beta   90.00
_cell.angle_gamma   90.00
#
_symmetry.space_group_name_H-M   'P 1'
#
loop_
_entity.id
_entity.type
_entity.pdbx_description
1 polymer ?
#
loop_
_entity_poly.entity_id
_entity_poly.type
_entity_poly.pdbx_seq_one_letter_code
_entity_poly.pdbx_strand_id
1 'polypeptide(L)' 'MGDINTPKAKEKLELLLQSDEEMIREHAMEQLKRCDFTNKDVE' A
#
# COMPACT_ATOMS: atom_id res chain seq x y z
N MET A 1 16.71 -2.35 0.80
CA MET A 1 15.54 -2.79 1.60
C MET A 1 14.34 -2.16 0.93
N GLY A 2 13.49 -3.02 0.38
CA GLY A 2 12.64 -2.71 -0.79
C GLY A 2 11.68 -1.55 -0.61
N ASP A 3 11.44 -0.90 -1.73
CA ASP A 3 10.63 0.28 -1.97
C ASP A 3 9.14 0.12 -1.65
N ILE A 4 8.82 -0.06 -0.36
CA ILE A 4 7.45 -0.13 0.15
C ILE A 4 6.71 1.21 0.10
N ASN A 5 7.41 2.34 -0.04
CA ASN A 5 6.80 3.68 -0.13
C ASN A 5 6.64 4.16 -1.59
N THR A 6 6.75 3.27 -2.58
CA THR A 6 6.54 3.66 -3.98
C THR A 6 5.06 3.79 -4.32
N PRO A 7 4.71 4.62 -5.31
CA PRO A 7 3.35 4.63 -5.88
C PRO A 7 2.92 3.23 -6.35
N LYS A 8 3.86 2.36 -6.74
CA LYS A 8 3.60 0.97 -7.13
C LYS A 8 3.15 0.09 -5.96
N ALA A 9 3.67 0.32 -4.76
CA ALA A 9 3.22 -0.36 -3.56
C ALA A 9 1.81 0.10 -3.17
N LYS A 10 1.51 1.40 -3.34
CA LYS A 10 0.16 1.95 -3.14
C LYS A 10 -0.86 1.26 -4.04
N GLU A 11 -0.57 1.18 -5.34
CA GLU A 11 -1.47 0.57 -6.33
C GLU A 11 -1.79 -0.90 -5.98
N LYS A 12 -0.80 -1.67 -5.54
CA LYS A 12 -1.01 -3.05 -5.05
C LYS A 12 -1.93 -3.10 -3.83
N LEU A 13 -1.78 -2.19 -2.88
CA LEU A 13 -2.64 -2.14 -1.69
C LEU A 13 -4.07 -1.71 -2.06
N GLU A 14 -4.25 -0.81 -3.02
CA GLU A 14 -5.56 -0.43 -3.54
C GLU A 14 -6.26 -1.60 -4.26
N LEU A 15 -5.52 -2.47 -4.96
CA LEU A 15 -6.07 -3.71 -5.50
C LEU A 15 -6.47 -4.70 -4.40
N LEU A 16 -5.66 -4.84 -3.35
CA LEU A 16 -5.96 -5.71 -2.22
C LEU A 16 -7.18 -5.23 -1.41
N LEU A 17 -7.46 -3.93 -1.38
CA LEU A 17 -8.69 -3.38 -0.80
C LEU A 17 -9.97 -3.81 -1.55
N GLN A 18 -9.86 -4.16 -2.83
CA GLN A 18 -10.99 -4.62 -3.64
C GLN A 18 -11.28 -6.12 -3.48
N SER A 19 -10.43 -6.85 -2.75
CA SER A 19 -10.67 -8.26 -2.44
C SER A 19 -11.83 -8.45 -1.47
N ASP A 20 -12.60 -9.53 -1.65
CA ASP A 20 -13.69 -9.92 -0.75
C ASP A 20 -13.19 -10.33 0.66
N GLU A 21 -11.91 -10.69 0.77
CA GLU A 21 -11.28 -11.05 2.05
C GLU A 21 -11.14 -9.84 2.98
N GLU A 22 -11.95 -9.83 4.04
CA GLU A 22 -11.93 -8.79 5.08
C GLU A 22 -10.55 -8.62 5.72
N MET A 23 -9.86 -9.73 6.00
CA MET A 23 -8.53 -9.72 6.61
C MET A 23 -7.48 -9.02 5.71
N ILE A 24 -7.56 -9.25 4.40
CA ILE A 24 -6.67 -8.62 3.41
C ILE A 24 -6.99 -7.12 3.29
N ARG A 25 -8.28 -6.77 3.30
CA ARG A 25 -8.76 -5.40 3.18
C ARG A 25 -8.41 -4.55 4.40
N GLU A 26 -8.58 -5.06 5.62
CA GLU A 26 -8.14 -4.36 6.84
C GLU A 26 -6.62 -4.15 6.84
N HIS A 27 -5.87 -5.20 6.49
CA HIS A 27 -4.42 -5.11 6.41
C HIS A 27 -3.97 -4.09 5.36
N ALA A 28 -4.57 -4.09 4.17
CA ALA A 28 -4.26 -3.15 3.11
C ALA A 28 -4.60 -1.70 3.52
N MET A 29 -5.71 -1.49 4.22
CA MET A 29 -6.11 -0.17 4.72
C MET A 29 -5.14 0.35 5.80
N GLU A 30 -4.71 -0.50 6.73
CA GLU A 30 -3.74 -0.13 7.76
C GLU A 30 -2.40 0.27 7.13
N GLN A 31 -1.91 -0.53 6.19
CA GLN A 31 -0.70 -0.21 5.43
C GLN A 31 -0.85 1.09 4.64
N LEU A 32 -2.02 1.33 4.02
CA LEU A 32 -2.29 2.56 3.28
C LEU A 32 -2.29 3.81 4.15
N LYS A 33 -2.70 3.68 5.42
CA LYS A 33 -2.68 4.79 6.40
C LYS A 33 -1.31 4.99 7.06
N ARG A 34 -0.53 3.91 7.19
CA ARG A 34 0.75 3.90 7.92
C ARG A 34 1.94 4.23 7.03
N CYS A 35 1.82 3.94 5.74
CA CYS A 35 2.83 4.19 4.74
C CYS A 35 2.49 5.48 3.98
N ASP A 36 3.38 6.46 4.02
CA ASP A 36 3.26 7.67 3.23
C ASP A 36 3.84 7.38 1.84
N PHE A 37 2.96 7.05 0.89
CA PHE A 37 3.34 6.84 -0.52
C PHE A 37 3.63 8.16 -1.24
N THR A 38 3.86 9.24 -0.51
CA THR A 38 4.49 10.45 -1.02
C THR A 38 5.85 10.03 -1.56
N ASN A 39 5.83 9.79 -2.86
CA ASN A 39 6.92 9.45 -3.76
C ASN A 39 8.20 10.16 -3.32
N LYS A 40 8.98 9.48 -2.48
CA LYS A 40 10.35 9.86 -2.12
C LYS A 40 11.29 8.86 -2.80
N ASP A 41 11.03 8.59 -4.08
CA ASP A 41 12.09 8.33 -5.05
C ASP A 41 12.93 9.63 -5.13
N VAL A 42 13.74 9.86 -4.09
CA VAL A 42 14.91 10.72 -4.19
C VAL A 42 16.03 9.79 -4.61
N GLU A 43 16.18 9.73 -5.94
CA GLU A 43 17.39 9.42 -6.72
C GLU A 43 18.09 8.06 -6.54
#